data_AF-A0A3B6LSX3-F1
#
_entry.id   AF-A0A3B6LSX3-F1
#
_cell.length_a   1.000
_cell.length_b   1.000
_cell.length_c   1.000
_cell.angle_alpha   90.00
_cell.angle_beta   90.00
_cell.angle_gamma   90.00
#
_symmetry.space_group_name_H-M   'P 1'
#
loop_
_entity.id
_entity.type
_entity.pdbx_description
1 polymer ?
#
loop_
_entity_poly.entity_id
_entity_poly.type
_entity_poly.pdbx_seq_one_letter_code
_entity_poly.pdbx_strand_id
1 'polypeptide(L)'
;MGSNGGADGAGFNTDALEGVRAILLKPSESLDESTRIAGPDFNDAGLGLAGMLGSLASTGFQASHLGDAIDVVNQMLDWRLSHEKPSEDCDGAELEPKYRESVKCKIFLGFTSNLVSSGIRDVIRFLVQHHMVDVIVTSAGGIEEDLIKCLGPTYRGDFSLRGALLRSKGLNRIGNLLLPNDNYCKFEKWIMPVLDQMLLEQSTKNVWTPSKVIGRLGKEINDESSYLYWAHKNNIPVYCPALTDGSIGDMLFCHAVHNPGLIIDIVQDVRLINDEAIHATPRKTGVIILGGGLPKHHICNANMLRNGADYAVYINTAQEFDGSDSGAHPDEAVSWGKIKGSAQPVKVHCDATVAFPLLVAATFARTFHGVN
;
A
#
# COMPACT_ATOMS: atom_id res chain seq x y z
N MET A 1 -4.37 65.87 -59.73
CA MET A 1 -3.40 65.01 -59.00
C MET A 1 -3.13 65.66 -57.66
N GLY A 2 -3.32 64.93 -56.56
CA GLY A 2 -3.14 65.46 -55.20
C GLY A 2 -4.03 64.68 -54.24
N SER A 3 -3.54 63.52 -53.84
CA SER A 3 -4.15 62.51 -52.98
C SER A 3 -4.48 63.02 -51.56
N ASN A 4 -5.73 62.90 -51.14
CA ASN A 4 -6.08 62.89 -49.71
C ASN A 4 -5.78 61.49 -49.16
N GLY A 5 -4.68 61.37 -48.41
CA GLY A 5 -4.34 60.19 -47.64
C GLY A 5 -5.28 60.02 -46.45
N GLY A 6 -5.91 58.85 -46.36
CA GLY A 6 -6.75 58.45 -45.24
C GLY A 6 -5.95 58.34 -43.95
N ALA A 7 -6.53 58.87 -42.88
CA ALA A 7 -6.23 58.46 -41.52
C ALA A 7 -7.44 57.65 -41.05
N ASP A 8 -7.45 56.35 -41.39
CA ASP A 8 -8.35 55.38 -40.78
C ASP A 8 -7.94 55.25 -39.31
N GLY A 9 -8.63 55.99 -38.45
CA GLY A 9 -8.69 55.66 -37.03
C GLY A 9 -9.35 54.31 -36.91
N ALA A 10 -8.56 53.27 -36.66
CA ALA A 10 -9.03 51.92 -36.41
C ALA A 10 -9.91 51.91 -35.14
N GLY A 11 -11.19 52.26 -35.30
CA GLY A 11 -12.20 52.08 -34.27
C GLY A 11 -12.29 50.59 -33.96
N PHE A 12 -11.99 50.23 -32.72
CA PHE A 12 -12.18 48.86 -32.25
C PHE A 12 -13.63 48.44 -32.55
N ASN A 13 -13.79 47.36 -33.30
CA ASN A 13 -15.09 46.81 -33.69
C ASN A 13 -15.88 46.46 -32.43
N THR A 14 -16.93 47.23 -32.14
CA THR A 14 -17.75 47.11 -30.93
C THR A 14 -18.43 45.75 -30.83
N ASP A 15 -18.83 45.17 -31.96
CA ASP A 15 -19.47 43.85 -32.02
C ASP A 15 -18.47 42.73 -31.69
N ALA A 16 -17.21 42.90 -32.10
CA ALA A 16 -16.12 41.99 -31.70
C ALA A 16 -15.84 42.08 -30.20
N LEU A 17 -15.96 43.28 -29.61
CA LEU A 17 -15.83 43.49 -28.17
C LEU A 17 -17.00 42.88 -27.38
N GLU A 18 -18.23 42.94 -27.90
CA GLU A 18 -19.39 42.26 -27.31
C GLU A 18 -19.25 40.74 -27.35
N GLY A 19 -18.74 40.18 -28.45
CA GLY A 19 -18.41 38.75 -28.55
C GLY A 19 -17.37 38.31 -27.53
N VAL A 20 -16.28 39.08 -27.37
CA VAL A 20 -15.26 38.82 -26.33
C VAL A 20 -15.86 38.91 -24.93
N ARG A 21 -16.74 39.90 -24.69
CA ARG A 21 -17.40 40.08 -23.39
C ARG A 21 -18.35 38.94 -23.05
N ALA A 22 -19.08 38.40 -24.02
CA ALA A 22 -19.94 37.24 -23.83
C ALA A 22 -19.15 35.97 -23.48
N ILE A 23 -17.94 35.82 -24.04
CA ILE A 23 -17.03 34.72 -23.69
C ILE A 23 -16.47 34.89 -22.27
N LEU A 24 -16.03 36.10 -21.91
CA LEU A 24 -15.39 36.38 -20.63
C LEU A 24 -16.38 36.43 -19.45
N LEU A 25 -17.60 36.88 -19.67
CA LEU A 25 -18.62 37.10 -18.62
C LEU A 25 -19.76 36.09 -18.71
N LYS A 26 -19.47 34.87 -19.17
CA LYS A 26 -20.46 33.79 -19.22
C LYS A 26 -20.98 33.50 -17.80
N PRO A 27 -22.31 33.57 -17.57
CA PRO A 27 -22.88 33.21 -16.28
C PRO A 27 -22.64 31.73 -15.96
N SER A 28 -22.33 31.44 -14.69
CA SER A 28 -22.14 30.07 -14.20
C SER A 28 -23.42 29.50 -13.59
N GLU A 29 -23.47 28.18 -13.48
CA GLU A 29 -24.46 27.47 -12.68
C GLU A 29 -24.11 27.57 -11.17
N SER A 30 -25.06 27.25 -10.29
CA SER A 30 -24.82 27.23 -8.83
C SER A 30 -24.10 25.94 -8.40
N LEU A 31 -23.27 26.05 -7.36
CA LEU A 31 -22.51 24.95 -6.75
C LEU A 31 -22.78 24.84 -5.23
N ASP A 32 -23.94 25.29 -4.75
CA ASP A 32 -24.23 25.41 -3.31
C ASP A 32 -24.17 24.07 -2.53
N GLU A 33 -24.39 22.94 -3.21
CA GLU A 33 -24.29 21.58 -2.62
C GLU A 33 -22.86 21.00 -2.66
N SER A 34 -21.90 21.70 -3.25
CA SER A 34 -20.51 21.23 -3.38
C SER A 34 -19.66 21.59 -2.16
N THR A 35 -18.68 20.74 -1.85
CA THR A 35 -17.66 21.03 -0.82
C THR A 35 -16.88 22.29 -1.21
N ARG A 36 -16.91 23.30 -0.35
CA ARG A 36 -16.11 24.52 -0.52
C ARG A 36 -14.66 24.27 -0.15
N ILE A 37 -13.74 24.83 -0.93
CA ILE A 37 -12.30 24.75 -0.63
C ILE A 37 -11.99 25.62 0.59
N ALA A 38 -11.45 25.00 1.62
CA ALA A 38 -11.00 25.62 2.85
C ALA A 38 -9.86 24.79 3.46
N GLY A 39 -8.76 25.47 3.78
CA GLY A 39 -7.65 24.87 4.52
C GLY A 39 -7.86 24.94 6.04
N PRO A 40 -6.93 24.37 6.82
CA PRO A 40 -6.97 24.48 8.28
C PRO A 40 -6.82 25.94 8.74
N ASP A 41 -7.68 26.37 9.66
CA ASP A 41 -7.56 27.68 10.32
C ASP A 41 -6.69 27.56 11.58
N PHE A 42 -5.43 27.95 11.49
CA PHE A 42 -4.51 27.94 12.63
C PHE A 42 -4.79 29.03 13.68
N ASN A 43 -5.78 29.91 13.47
CA ASN A 43 -6.29 30.77 14.55
C ASN A 43 -7.19 30.00 15.53
N ASP A 44 -7.73 28.84 15.12
CA ASP A 44 -8.45 27.94 16.02
C ASP A 44 -7.47 27.20 16.93
N ALA A 45 -7.40 27.63 18.19
CA ALA A 45 -6.58 27.00 19.22
C ALA A 45 -6.97 25.53 19.49
N GLY A 46 -8.15 25.10 19.06
CA GLY A 46 -8.66 23.73 19.19
C GLY A 46 -8.37 22.81 17.99
N LEU A 47 -7.84 23.33 16.87
CA LEU A 47 -7.68 22.58 15.62
C LEU A 47 -6.93 21.25 15.83
N GLY A 48 -5.78 21.30 16.52
CA GLY A 48 -4.92 20.16 16.76
C GLY A 48 -4.52 19.39 15.49
N LEU A 49 -3.93 18.21 15.66
CA LEU A 49 -3.60 17.34 14.52
C LEU A 49 -4.86 16.73 13.88
N ALA A 50 -5.87 16.39 14.69
CA ALA A 50 -7.10 15.77 14.20
C ALA A 50 -7.90 16.71 13.28
N GLY A 51 -8.08 17.98 13.67
CA GLY A 51 -8.73 18.97 12.83
C GLY A 51 -7.92 19.30 11.57
N MET A 52 -6.58 19.35 11.68
CA MET A 52 -5.72 19.50 10.51
C MET A 52 -5.91 18.34 9.51
N LEU A 53 -5.92 17.09 9.98
CA LEU A 53 -6.16 15.93 9.12
C LEU A 53 -7.58 15.93 8.54
N GLY A 54 -8.59 16.34 9.31
CA GLY A 54 -9.98 16.49 8.85
C GLY A 54 -10.14 17.55 7.74
N SER A 55 -9.32 18.59 7.75
CA SER A 55 -9.33 19.64 6.71
C SER A 55 -8.72 19.21 5.36
N LEU A 56 -8.06 18.05 5.30
CA LEU A 56 -7.40 17.59 4.07
C LEU A 56 -8.39 17.43 2.91
N ALA A 57 -9.58 16.87 3.18
CA ALA A 57 -10.63 16.67 2.18
C ALA A 57 -11.05 17.98 1.48
N SER A 58 -11.12 19.09 2.22
CA SER A 58 -11.49 20.41 1.70
C SER A 58 -10.31 21.26 1.22
N THR A 59 -9.07 20.77 1.28
CA THR A 59 -7.87 21.57 0.94
C THR A 59 -7.59 21.62 -0.57
N GLY A 60 -7.90 20.57 -1.32
CA GLY A 60 -7.67 20.46 -2.76
C GLY A 60 -6.44 19.63 -3.16
N PHE A 61 -6.38 19.23 -4.44
CA PHE A 61 -5.30 18.42 -5.02
C PHE A 61 -5.04 17.10 -4.24
N GLN A 62 -3.77 16.72 -4.02
CA GLN A 62 -3.42 15.48 -3.31
C GLN A 62 -3.77 15.52 -1.81
N ALA A 63 -4.00 16.70 -1.24
CA ALA A 63 -4.53 16.78 0.13
C ALA A 63 -5.95 16.22 0.18
N SER A 64 -6.81 16.59 -0.78
CA SER A 64 -8.16 16.01 -0.89
C SER A 64 -8.10 14.50 -1.09
N HIS A 65 -7.24 13.99 -1.97
CA HIS A 65 -7.08 12.54 -2.13
C HIS A 65 -6.61 11.84 -0.84
N LEU A 66 -5.77 12.46 -0.02
CA LEU A 66 -5.39 11.89 1.27
C LEU A 66 -6.57 11.92 2.26
N GLY A 67 -7.40 12.95 2.25
CA GLY A 67 -8.67 13.01 2.97
C GLY A 67 -9.63 11.90 2.54
N ASP A 68 -9.85 11.75 1.23
CA ASP A 68 -10.71 10.70 0.67
C ASP A 68 -10.17 9.30 1.02
N ALA A 69 -8.85 9.12 1.01
CA ALA A 69 -8.21 7.86 1.42
C ALA A 69 -8.45 7.55 2.91
N ILE A 70 -8.42 8.56 3.78
CA ILE A 70 -8.79 8.41 5.20
C ILE A 70 -10.23 7.93 5.32
N ASP A 71 -11.16 8.55 4.58
CA ASP A 71 -12.57 8.18 4.60
C ASP A 71 -12.80 6.76 4.10
N VAL A 72 -12.18 6.38 2.97
CA VAL A 72 -12.29 5.03 2.41
C VAL A 72 -11.71 3.97 3.37
N VAL A 73 -10.58 4.23 4.05
CA VAL A 73 -10.04 3.30 5.04
C VAL A 73 -10.94 3.21 6.27
N ASN A 74 -11.49 4.32 6.77
CA ASN A 74 -12.47 4.27 7.87
C ASN A 74 -13.71 3.44 7.47
N GLN A 75 -14.20 3.56 6.23
CA GLN A 75 -15.27 2.70 5.73
C GLN A 75 -14.89 1.21 5.74
N MET A 76 -13.64 0.84 5.40
CA MET A 76 -13.17 -0.54 5.54
C MET A 76 -13.23 -1.01 7.01
N LEU A 77 -12.79 -0.16 7.94
CA LEU A 77 -12.74 -0.47 9.38
C LEU A 77 -14.12 -0.56 10.04
N ASP A 78 -15.05 0.28 9.60
CA ASP A 78 -16.40 0.38 10.14
C ASP A 78 -17.35 -0.65 9.54
N TRP A 79 -17.11 -1.09 8.30
CA TRP A 79 -18.02 -2.02 7.63
C TRP A 79 -18.21 -3.33 8.41
N ARG A 80 -19.47 -3.74 8.52
CA ARG A 80 -19.92 -5.03 9.04
C ARG A 80 -20.90 -5.65 8.07
N LEU A 81 -20.99 -6.98 8.08
CA LEU A 81 -22.02 -7.67 7.28
C LEU A 81 -23.45 -7.28 7.71
N SER A 82 -23.64 -6.87 8.98
CA SER A 82 -24.93 -6.36 9.49
C SER A 82 -25.41 -5.08 8.79
N HIS A 83 -24.53 -4.32 8.14
CA HIS A 83 -24.90 -3.14 7.36
C HIS A 83 -25.54 -3.50 6.01
N GLU A 84 -25.32 -4.73 5.53
CA GLU A 84 -25.86 -5.22 4.27
C GLU A 84 -27.20 -5.93 4.51
N LYS A 85 -28.07 -5.92 3.51
CA LYS A 85 -29.27 -6.78 3.51
C LYS A 85 -28.85 -8.23 3.25
N PRO A 86 -29.40 -9.23 3.97
CA PRO A 86 -29.18 -10.63 3.64
C PRO A 86 -29.61 -10.92 2.20
N SER A 87 -28.81 -11.68 1.45
CA SER A 87 -29.17 -12.17 0.12
C SER A 87 -30.17 -13.33 0.23
N GLU A 88 -30.89 -13.63 -0.85
CA GLU A 88 -31.82 -14.77 -0.88
C GLU A 88 -31.09 -16.13 -0.72
N ASP A 89 -29.82 -16.18 -1.08
CA ASP A 89 -28.96 -17.38 -1.02
C ASP A 89 -28.11 -17.48 0.27
N CYS A 90 -28.36 -16.63 1.26
CA CYS A 90 -27.54 -16.62 2.49
C CYS A 90 -27.77 -17.90 3.33
N ASP A 91 -26.70 -18.39 3.95
CA ASP A 91 -26.79 -19.55 4.84
C ASP A 91 -27.50 -19.20 6.17
N GLY A 92 -27.89 -20.22 6.93
CA GLY A 92 -28.56 -20.01 8.22
C GLY A 92 -27.74 -19.23 9.25
N ALA A 93 -26.41 -19.25 9.15
CA ALA A 93 -25.51 -18.51 10.04
C ALA A 93 -25.43 -17.02 9.64
N GLU A 94 -25.45 -16.73 8.35
CA GLU A 94 -25.51 -15.38 7.77
C GLU A 94 -26.80 -14.65 8.11
N LEU A 95 -27.85 -15.34 8.54
CA LEU A 95 -29.06 -14.73 9.09
C LEU A 95 -28.93 -14.35 10.57
N GLU A 96 -27.94 -14.89 11.30
CA GLU A 96 -27.77 -14.61 12.73
C GLU A 96 -27.20 -13.19 12.96
N PRO A 97 -27.91 -12.31 13.70
CA PRO A 97 -27.45 -10.93 13.90
C PRO A 97 -26.06 -10.80 14.52
N LYS A 98 -25.72 -11.68 15.48
CA LYS A 98 -24.40 -11.68 16.14
C LYS A 98 -23.27 -12.07 15.19
N TYR A 99 -23.51 -13.07 14.34
CA TYR A 99 -22.54 -13.45 13.32
C TYR A 99 -22.31 -12.30 12.35
N ARG A 100 -23.37 -11.70 11.80
CA ARG A 100 -23.29 -10.56 10.87
C ARG A 100 -22.53 -9.37 11.46
N GLU A 101 -22.72 -9.08 12.74
CA GLU A 101 -22.00 -8.00 13.44
C GLU A 101 -20.52 -8.33 13.68
N SER A 102 -20.17 -9.62 13.73
CA SER A 102 -18.77 -10.05 13.90
C SER A 102 -17.97 -10.07 12.59
N VAL A 103 -18.65 -10.16 11.44
CA VAL A 103 -18.01 -10.24 10.12
C VAL A 103 -17.57 -8.85 9.67
N LYS A 104 -16.25 -8.66 9.54
CA LYS A 104 -15.61 -7.41 9.13
C LYS A 104 -15.02 -7.50 7.72
N CYS A 105 -14.64 -6.35 7.18
CA CYS A 105 -13.89 -6.27 5.93
C CYS A 105 -12.56 -7.01 6.05
N LYS A 106 -12.16 -7.75 5.01
CA LYS A 106 -10.86 -8.41 4.91
C LYS A 106 -9.87 -7.48 4.20
N ILE A 107 -8.82 -7.04 4.89
CA ILE A 107 -7.89 -6.01 4.41
C ILE A 107 -6.59 -6.67 3.90
N PHE A 108 -6.28 -6.41 2.63
CA PHE A 108 -5.02 -6.76 1.99
C PHE A 108 -4.10 -5.52 2.02
N LEU A 109 -2.91 -5.69 2.60
CA LEU A 109 -1.88 -4.65 2.65
C LEU A 109 -0.70 -5.03 1.74
N GLY A 110 -0.43 -4.19 0.75
CA GLY A 110 0.71 -4.33 -0.16
C GLY A 110 1.74 -3.23 0.07
N PHE A 111 3.03 -3.56 0.13
CA PHE A 111 4.09 -2.55 0.19
C PHE A 111 5.38 -2.99 -0.48
N THR A 112 6.15 -2.03 -1.00
CA THR A 112 7.47 -2.26 -1.60
C THR A 112 8.58 -2.35 -0.53
N SER A 113 9.69 -3.00 -0.86
CA SER A 113 10.82 -3.26 0.06
C SER A 113 11.37 -2.00 0.74
N ASN A 114 11.52 -0.91 -0.02
CA ASN A 114 12.07 0.36 0.49
C ASN A 114 11.30 0.94 1.68
N LEU A 115 10.00 0.61 1.82
CA LEU A 115 9.20 1.05 2.97
C LEU A 115 9.58 0.31 4.25
N VAL A 116 10.02 -0.94 4.15
CA VAL A 116 10.60 -1.68 5.28
C VAL A 116 12.03 -1.21 5.57
N SER A 117 12.80 -0.79 4.56
CA SER A 117 14.09 -0.10 4.79
C SER A 117 13.92 1.20 5.59
N SER A 118 12.82 1.92 5.35
CA SER A 118 12.46 3.16 6.06
C SER A 118 11.89 2.93 7.46
N GLY A 119 11.43 4.00 8.12
CA GLY A 119 10.69 3.94 9.38
C GLY A 119 9.24 3.44 9.24
N ILE A 120 8.71 3.33 8.02
CA ILE A 120 7.37 2.79 7.77
C ILE A 120 7.23 1.33 8.22
N ARG A 121 8.35 0.58 8.35
CA ARG A 121 8.40 -0.71 9.04
C ARG A 121 7.66 -0.69 10.38
N ASP A 122 7.87 0.33 11.21
CA ASP A 122 7.31 0.37 12.56
C ASP A 122 5.80 0.63 12.53
N VAL A 123 5.34 1.39 11.54
CA VAL A 123 3.91 1.62 11.27
C VAL A 123 3.25 0.33 10.78
N ILE A 124 3.88 -0.40 9.84
CA ILE A 124 3.42 -1.71 9.38
C ILE A 124 3.37 -2.69 10.57
N ARG A 125 4.45 -2.78 11.35
CA ARG A 125 4.53 -3.61 12.56
C ARG A 125 3.37 -3.32 13.51
N PHE A 126 3.02 -2.06 13.76
CA PHE A 126 1.85 -1.69 14.57
C PHE A 126 0.55 -2.30 14.02
N LEU A 127 0.28 -2.16 12.72
CA LEU A 127 -0.92 -2.72 12.11
C LEU A 127 -0.97 -4.25 12.23
N VAL A 128 0.16 -4.93 12.01
CA VAL A 128 0.25 -6.39 12.08
C VAL A 128 0.15 -6.88 13.52
N GLN A 129 0.82 -6.22 14.46
CA GLN A 129 0.82 -6.54 15.89
C GLN A 129 -0.60 -6.53 16.47
N HIS A 130 -1.42 -5.57 16.05
CA HIS A 130 -2.79 -5.40 16.52
C HIS A 130 -3.84 -6.03 15.62
N HIS A 131 -3.43 -6.92 14.70
CA HIS A 131 -4.32 -7.68 13.81
C HIS A 131 -5.31 -6.79 13.04
N MET A 132 -4.80 -5.67 12.52
CA MET A 132 -5.58 -4.66 11.79
C MET A 132 -5.63 -4.91 10.28
N VAL A 133 -4.84 -5.87 9.79
CA VAL A 133 -4.82 -6.32 8.40
C VAL A 133 -4.82 -7.84 8.37
N ASP A 134 -5.37 -8.44 7.31
CA ASP A 134 -5.60 -9.88 7.23
C ASP A 134 -4.59 -10.58 6.30
N VAL A 135 -4.10 -9.89 5.26
CA VAL A 135 -3.18 -10.47 4.26
C VAL A 135 -2.13 -9.45 3.87
N ILE A 136 -0.86 -9.88 3.77
CA ILE A 136 0.25 -9.01 3.36
C ILE A 136 0.88 -9.53 2.07
N VAL A 137 1.26 -8.61 1.18
CA VAL A 137 2.12 -8.90 0.02
C VAL A 137 3.27 -7.91 -0.03
N THR A 138 4.49 -8.41 -0.20
CA THR A 138 5.68 -7.56 -0.39
C THR A 138 6.71 -8.24 -1.29
N SER A 139 7.85 -7.58 -1.55
CA SER A 139 9.00 -8.14 -2.27
C SER A 139 10.03 -8.72 -1.30
N ALA A 140 11.04 -9.45 -1.80
CA ALA A 140 12.04 -10.11 -0.95
C ALA A 140 12.75 -9.13 -0.01
N GLY A 141 13.11 -7.95 -0.51
CA GLY A 141 13.65 -6.85 0.31
C GLY A 141 12.75 -6.46 1.49
N GLY A 142 11.42 -6.50 1.32
CA GLY A 142 10.47 -6.22 2.39
C GLY A 142 10.46 -7.28 3.49
N ILE A 143 10.83 -8.52 3.15
CA ILE A 143 10.98 -9.61 4.11
C ILE A 143 12.33 -9.52 4.82
N GLU A 144 13.42 -9.51 4.05
CA GLU A 144 14.77 -9.62 4.61
C GLU A 144 15.18 -8.40 5.42
N GLU A 145 14.79 -7.18 5.02
CA GLU A 145 15.17 -5.99 5.78
C GLU A 145 14.44 -5.89 7.14
N ASP A 146 13.27 -6.51 7.29
CA ASP A 146 12.61 -6.63 8.59
C ASP A 146 13.40 -7.53 9.54
N LEU A 147 13.87 -8.68 9.03
CA LEU A 147 14.69 -9.63 9.79
C LEU A 147 16.08 -9.05 10.09
N ILE A 148 16.72 -8.45 9.10
CA ILE A 148 18.05 -7.84 9.22
C ILE A 148 18.04 -6.72 10.26
N LYS A 149 16.96 -5.93 10.36
CA LYS A 149 16.84 -4.87 11.37
C LYS A 149 16.82 -5.36 12.80
N CYS A 150 16.45 -6.62 13.05
CA CYS A 150 16.61 -7.26 14.37
C CYS A 150 18.07 -7.62 14.67
N LEU A 151 18.93 -7.75 13.64
CA LEU A 151 20.34 -8.15 13.76
C LEU A 151 21.31 -6.95 13.71
N GLY A 152 20.88 -5.85 13.10
CA GLY A 152 21.65 -4.62 13.01
C GLY A 152 20.85 -3.44 12.44
N PRO A 153 21.17 -2.20 12.85
CA PRO A 153 20.43 -1.02 12.44
C PRO A 153 20.75 -0.61 10.99
N THR A 154 19.79 0.13 10.41
CA THR A 154 19.95 0.94 9.19
C THR A 154 20.10 2.40 9.60
N TYR A 155 20.96 3.15 8.91
CA TYR A 155 21.28 4.54 9.26
C TYR A 155 20.81 5.53 8.21
N ARG A 156 20.57 6.78 8.64
CA ARG A 156 20.37 7.90 7.71
C ARG A 156 21.69 8.24 7.02
N GLY A 157 21.64 8.37 5.70
CA GLY A 157 22.69 8.90 4.83
C GLY A 157 22.13 10.01 3.94
N ASP A 158 22.59 10.02 2.67
CA ASP A 158 22.18 11.01 1.68
C ASP A 158 22.14 10.37 0.28
N PHE A 159 21.20 10.81 -0.56
CA PHE A 159 21.02 10.30 -1.93
C PHE A 159 22.27 10.48 -2.81
N SER A 160 23.04 11.54 -2.57
CA SER A 160 24.20 11.94 -3.38
C SER A 160 25.50 11.22 -3.00
N LEU A 161 25.51 10.39 -1.95
CA LEU A 161 26.71 9.66 -1.54
C LEU A 161 27.22 8.75 -2.68
N ARG A 162 28.48 8.96 -3.07
CA ARG A 162 29.10 8.29 -4.21
C ARG A 162 29.23 6.79 -3.98
N GLY A 163 28.65 6.00 -4.89
CA GLY A 163 28.61 4.53 -4.79
C GLY A 163 29.99 3.88 -4.65
N ALA A 164 31.00 4.34 -5.40
CA ALA A 164 32.35 3.77 -5.32
C ALA A 164 32.99 3.90 -3.91
N LEU A 165 32.75 5.03 -3.23
CA LEU A 165 33.27 5.25 -1.87
C LEU A 165 32.50 4.42 -0.84
N LEU A 166 31.19 4.27 -1.03
CA LEU A 166 30.38 3.42 -0.15
C LEU A 166 30.77 1.96 -0.29
N ARG A 167 30.97 1.48 -1.53
CA ARG A 167 31.40 0.10 -1.80
C ARG A 167 32.77 -0.20 -1.20
N SER A 168 33.75 0.71 -1.30
CA SER A 168 35.07 0.51 -0.70
C SER A 168 35.04 0.46 0.83
N LYS A 169 33.95 0.93 1.45
CA LYS A 169 33.70 0.89 2.90
C LYS A 169 32.72 -0.20 3.33
N GLY A 170 32.23 -1.03 2.41
CA GLY A 170 31.22 -2.05 2.73
C GLY A 170 29.88 -1.44 3.19
N LEU A 171 29.48 -0.31 2.61
CA LEU A 171 28.19 0.34 2.88
C LEU A 171 27.28 0.23 1.66
N ASN A 172 26.07 -0.26 1.85
CA ASN A 172 25.05 -0.34 0.81
C ASN A 172 24.07 0.84 0.96
N ARG A 173 23.72 1.53 -0.14
CA ARG A 173 22.82 2.69 -0.10
C ARG A 173 21.43 2.34 -0.62
N ILE A 174 20.42 2.74 0.12
CA ILE A 174 19.00 2.61 -0.24
C ILE A 174 18.38 4.01 -0.18
N GLY A 175 18.31 4.71 -1.32
CA GLY A 175 17.93 6.13 -1.34
C GLY A 175 18.88 6.99 -0.50
N ASN A 176 18.37 7.61 0.58
CA ASN A 176 19.13 8.32 1.60
C ASN A 176 19.37 7.50 2.88
N LEU A 177 19.34 6.17 2.80
CA LEU A 177 19.65 5.25 3.90
C LEU A 177 20.94 4.49 3.62
N LEU A 178 21.62 4.06 4.67
CA LEU A 178 22.85 3.28 4.63
C LEU A 178 22.68 2.00 5.46
N LEU A 179 22.96 0.87 4.82
CA LEU A 179 22.93 -0.47 5.42
C LEU A 179 24.35 -1.06 5.39
N PRO A 180 25.02 -1.20 6.54
CA PRO A 180 26.34 -1.81 6.62
C PRO A 180 26.33 -3.27 6.16
N ASN A 181 27.36 -3.68 5.41
CA ASN A 181 27.44 -5.06 4.89
C ASN A 181 27.55 -6.11 6.00
N ASP A 182 28.08 -5.74 7.16
CA ASP A 182 28.13 -6.60 8.35
C ASP A 182 26.73 -7.09 8.77
N ASN A 183 25.67 -6.34 8.45
CA ASN A 183 24.30 -6.76 8.73
C ASN A 183 23.91 -7.98 7.87
N TYR A 184 24.34 -8.02 6.60
CA TYR A 184 24.14 -9.19 5.73
C TYR A 184 25.00 -10.39 6.18
N CYS A 185 26.22 -10.16 6.68
CA CYS A 185 27.03 -11.23 7.25
C CYS A 185 26.41 -11.83 8.53
N LYS A 186 25.73 -11.01 9.34
CA LYS A 186 24.95 -11.51 10.48
C LYS A 186 23.71 -12.29 10.02
N PHE A 187 23.05 -11.80 8.97
CA PHE A 187 21.88 -12.45 8.38
C PHE A 187 22.21 -13.83 7.85
N GLU A 188 23.32 -13.97 7.11
CA GLU A 188 23.84 -15.26 6.64
C GLU A 188 24.00 -16.25 7.81
N LYS A 189 24.71 -15.84 8.87
CA LYS A 189 24.93 -16.69 10.06
C LYS A 189 23.63 -17.12 10.74
N TRP A 190 22.60 -16.28 10.67
CA TRP A 190 21.29 -16.55 11.27
C TRP A 190 20.42 -17.44 10.39
N ILE A 191 20.34 -17.19 9.08
CA ILE A 191 19.41 -17.88 8.18
C ILE A 191 19.92 -19.26 7.74
N MET A 192 21.24 -19.46 7.61
CA MET A 192 21.79 -20.73 7.11
C MET A 192 21.34 -21.96 7.92
N PRO A 193 21.41 -21.96 9.27
CA PRO A 193 20.90 -23.09 10.06
C PRO A 193 19.38 -23.31 9.91
N VAL A 194 18.61 -22.26 9.63
CA VAL A 194 17.17 -22.37 9.38
C VAL A 194 16.93 -23.07 8.03
N LEU A 195 17.71 -22.73 7.00
CA LEU A 195 17.62 -23.39 5.69
C LEU A 195 18.01 -24.87 5.76
N ASP A 196 19.05 -25.22 6.53
CA ASP A 196 19.44 -26.62 6.76
C ASP A 196 18.27 -27.42 7.37
N GLN A 197 17.62 -26.84 8.38
CA GLN A 197 16.48 -27.45 9.05
C GLN A 197 15.24 -27.52 8.13
N MET A 198 15.00 -26.50 7.31
CA MET A 198 13.95 -26.52 6.30
C MET A 198 14.17 -27.62 5.25
N LEU A 199 15.41 -27.82 4.79
CA LEU A 199 15.76 -28.89 3.86
C LEU A 199 15.51 -30.27 4.49
N LEU A 200 15.88 -30.47 5.76
CA LEU A 200 15.64 -31.73 6.48
C LEU A 200 14.12 -32.00 6.64
N GLU A 201 13.35 -30.97 6.95
CA GLU A 201 11.88 -31.06 7.09
C GLU A 201 11.16 -31.29 5.77
N GLN A 202 11.80 -30.95 4.64
CA GLN A 202 11.29 -31.13 3.29
C GLN A 202 11.33 -32.60 2.89
N SER A 203 10.45 -33.40 3.50
CA SER A 203 10.05 -34.71 2.98
C SER A 203 9.11 -34.55 1.78
N THR A 204 8.83 -35.64 1.05
CA THR A 204 7.93 -35.66 -0.12
C THR A 204 6.49 -35.14 0.14
N LYS A 205 6.13 -34.79 1.38
CA LYS A 205 4.81 -34.26 1.77
C LYS A 205 4.82 -32.79 2.21
N ASN A 206 5.98 -32.19 2.50
CA ASN A 206 6.09 -30.82 3.02
C ASN A 206 6.86 -29.93 2.05
N VAL A 207 6.23 -29.53 0.94
CA VAL A 207 6.82 -28.57 0.01
C VAL A 207 6.70 -27.16 0.58
N TRP A 208 7.83 -26.45 0.67
CA TRP A 208 7.86 -25.06 1.09
C TRP A 208 7.25 -24.17 0.01
N THR A 209 6.59 -23.11 0.42
CA THR A 209 6.12 -22.01 -0.43
C THR A 209 6.68 -20.71 0.15
N PRO A 210 6.77 -19.60 -0.61
CA PRO A 210 7.25 -18.35 -0.06
C PRO A 210 6.55 -17.95 1.24
N SER A 211 5.22 -18.01 1.33
CA SER A 211 4.50 -17.69 2.57
C SER A 211 4.84 -18.62 3.75
N LYS A 212 5.03 -19.93 3.52
CA LYS A 212 5.47 -20.86 4.57
C LYS A 212 6.90 -20.57 5.03
N VAL A 213 7.80 -20.25 4.11
CA VAL A 213 9.17 -19.83 4.44
C VAL A 213 9.14 -18.56 5.27
N ILE A 214 8.38 -17.54 4.85
CA ILE A 214 8.26 -16.28 5.57
C ILE A 214 7.66 -16.49 6.97
N GLY A 215 6.61 -17.31 7.09
CA GLY A 215 6.03 -17.68 8.38
C GLY A 215 7.02 -18.41 9.29
N ARG A 216 7.88 -19.27 8.72
CA ARG A 216 8.98 -19.91 9.45
C ARG A 216 10.02 -18.88 9.91
N LEU A 217 10.45 -17.96 9.05
CA LEU A 217 11.43 -16.93 9.40
C LEU A 217 10.89 -15.98 10.49
N GLY A 218 9.62 -15.59 10.42
CA GLY A 218 8.95 -14.80 11.46
C GLY A 218 8.89 -15.52 12.81
N LYS A 219 8.72 -16.85 12.81
CA LYS A 219 8.82 -17.66 14.03
C LYS A 219 10.25 -17.67 14.60
N GLU A 220 11.25 -17.89 13.75
CA GLU A 220 12.65 -18.06 14.16
C GLU A 220 13.30 -16.75 14.62
N ILE A 221 12.90 -15.59 14.07
CA ILE A 221 13.49 -14.31 14.49
C ILE A 221 13.09 -13.96 15.92
N ASN A 222 11.88 -14.37 16.34
CA ASN A 222 11.37 -14.27 17.71
C ASN A 222 11.64 -12.92 18.40
N ASP A 223 11.41 -11.83 17.66
CA ASP A 223 11.68 -10.46 18.10
C ASP A 223 10.43 -9.58 17.86
N GLU A 224 9.92 -8.96 18.93
CA GLU A 224 8.70 -8.13 18.88
C GLU A 224 8.85 -6.83 18.07
N SER A 225 10.07 -6.47 17.68
CA SER A 225 10.31 -5.37 16.74
C SER A 225 10.06 -5.75 15.28
N SER A 226 9.98 -7.04 14.95
CA SER A 226 9.72 -7.56 13.59
C SER A 226 8.23 -7.59 13.29
N TYR A 227 7.82 -7.09 12.12
CA TYR A 227 6.43 -7.26 11.68
C TYR A 227 6.16 -8.72 11.26
N LEU A 228 7.18 -9.46 10.80
CA LEU A 228 7.06 -10.87 10.44
C LEU A 228 6.85 -11.78 11.66
N TYR A 229 7.46 -11.44 12.79
CA TYR A 229 7.16 -12.09 14.06
C TYR A 229 5.68 -11.95 14.42
N TRP A 230 5.15 -10.72 14.34
CA TRP A 230 3.73 -10.48 14.62
C TRP A 230 2.82 -11.13 13.58
N ALA A 231 3.22 -11.16 12.31
CA ALA A 231 2.47 -11.84 11.26
C ALA A 231 2.35 -13.34 11.57
N HIS A 232 3.46 -13.97 11.99
CA HIS A 232 3.44 -15.36 12.46
C HIS A 232 2.55 -15.54 13.70
N LYS A 233 2.70 -14.70 14.73
CA LYS A 233 1.94 -14.80 15.99
C LYS A 233 0.43 -14.63 15.78
N ASN A 234 0.04 -13.76 14.85
CA ASN A 234 -1.36 -13.44 14.57
C ASN A 234 -1.93 -14.22 13.38
N ASN A 235 -1.19 -15.21 12.85
CA ASN A 235 -1.58 -16.01 11.69
C ASN A 235 -1.97 -15.16 10.45
N ILE A 236 -1.23 -14.08 10.21
CA ILE A 236 -1.40 -13.23 9.02
C ILE A 236 -0.44 -13.76 7.93
N PRO A 237 -0.94 -14.31 6.81
CA PRO A 237 -0.09 -14.78 5.73
C PRO A 237 0.61 -13.60 5.04
N VAL A 238 1.89 -13.82 4.71
CA VAL A 238 2.73 -12.87 3.98
C VAL A 238 3.17 -13.53 2.68
N TYR A 239 2.75 -12.99 1.55
CA TYR A 239 3.07 -13.52 0.22
C TYR A 239 4.21 -12.73 -0.43
N CYS A 240 5.13 -13.47 -1.07
CA CYS A 240 6.23 -12.91 -1.85
C CYS A 240 6.59 -13.86 -3.01
N PRO A 241 5.88 -13.81 -4.15
CA PRO A 241 6.14 -14.68 -5.29
C PRO A 241 7.59 -14.66 -5.79
N ALA A 242 8.27 -13.51 -5.70
CA ALA A 242 9.67 -13.33 -6.08
C ALA A 242 10.60 -13.33 -4.85
N LEU A 243 10.45 -14.31 -3.95
CA LEU A 243 11.23 -14.40 -2.70
C LEU A 243 12.76 -14.47 -2.93
N THR A 244 13.18 -14.93 -4.10
CA THR A 244 14.60 -15.06 -4.47
C THR A 244 15.24 -13.75 -4.95
N ASP A 245 14.48 -12.65 -5.09
CA ASP A 245 14.99 -11.37 -5.62
C ASP A 245 15.57 -10.47 -4.50
N GLY A 246 16.59 -10.96 -3.80
CA GLY A 246 17.20 -10.27 -2.66
C GLY A 246 18.27 -11.11 -1.94
N SER A 247 18.72 -10.63 -0.78
CA SER A 247 19.66 -11.35 0.09
C SER A 247 19.14 -12.73 0.52
N ILE A 248 17.83 -12.94 0.70
CA ILE A 248 17.28 -14.29 0.92
C ILE A 248 17.62 -15.20 -0.28
N GLY A 249 17.51 -14.69 -1.50
CA GLY A 249 17.92 -15.40 -2.72
C GLY A 249 19.41 -15.74 -2.74
N ASP A 250 20.26 -14.79 -2.36
CA ASP A 250 21.71 -15.03 -2.24
C ASP A 250 22.01 -16.16 -1.24
N MET A 251 21.31 -16.17 -0.10
CA MET A 251 21.48 -17.20 0.93
C MET A 251 20.95 -18.57 0.48
N LEU A 252 19.81 -18.60 -0.23
CA LEU A 252 19.29 -19.81 -0.87
C LEU A 252 20.27 -20.36 -1.91
N PHE A 253 20.87 -19.49 -2.72
CA PHE A 253 21.91 -19.87 -3.69
C PHE A 253 23.13 -20.48 -2.99
N CYS A 254 23.71 -19.77 -2.02
CA CYS A 254 24.86 -20.24 -1.27
C CYS A 254 24.56 -21.57 -0.54
N HIS A 255 23.38 -21.70 0.06
CA HIS A 255 22.93 -22.94 0.69
C HIS A 255 22.82 -24.08 -0.33
N ALA A 256 22.20 -23.86 -1.50
CA ALA A 256 21.99 -24.89 -2.52
C ALA A 256 23.31 -25.44 -3.11
N VAL A 257 24.39 -24.65 -3.11
CA VAL A 257 25.73 -25.11 -3.52
C VAL A 257 26.29 -26.15 -2.55
N HIS A 258 26.00 -26.04 -1.25
CA HIS A 258 26.51 -26.94 -0.22
C HIS A 258 25.53 -28.08 0.13
N ASN A 259 24.23 -27.75 0.17
CA ASN A 259 23.11 -28.59 0.57
C ASN A 259 22.00 -28.53 -0.49
N PRO A 260 22.16 -29.19 -1.64
CA PRO A 260 21.20 -29.11 -2.75
C PRO A 260 19.87 -29.79 -2.40
N GLY A 261 18.77 -29.29 -2.99
CA GLY A 261 17.47 -29.97 -2.97
C GLY A 261 16.32 -29.22 -2.30
N LEU A 262 16.56 -28.04 -1.72
CA LEU A 262 15.48 -27.21 -1.17
C LEU A 262 14.59 -26.67 -2.30
N ILE A 263 13.28 -26.88 -2.21
CA ILE A 263 12.29 -26.53 -3.23
C ILE A 263 11.27 -25.56 -2.61
N ILE A 264 11.11 -24.41 -3.24
CA ILE A 264 10.12 -23.40 -2.84
C ILE A 264 9.13 -23.24 -4.01
N ASP A 265 7.92 -23.76 -3.84
CA ASP A 265 6.88 -23.80 -4.86
C ASP A 265 5.98 -22.55 -4.81
N ILE A 266 6.03 -21.76 -5.87
CA ILE A 266 5.20 -20.57 -6.07
C ILE A 266 3.78 -20.89 -6.54
N VAL A 267 3.53 -22.08 -7.10
CA VAL A 267 2.21 -22.49 -7.60
C VAL A 267 1.27 -22.78 -6.45
N GLN A 268 1.74 -23.47 -5.41
CA GLN A 268 0.98 -23.61 -4.17
C GLN A 268 0.70 -22.24 -3.54
N ASP A 269 1.66 -21.32 -3.55
CA ASP A 269 1.49 -20.00 -2.91
C ASP A 269 0.47 -19.11 -3.63
N VAL A 270 0.46 -19.10 -4.96
CA VAL A 270 -0.55 -18.33 -5.72
C VAL A 270 -1.96 -18.89 -5.53
N ARG A 271 -2.11 -20.20 -5.29
CA ARG A 271 -3.41 -20.78 -4.91
C ARG A 271 -3.85 -20.25 -3.55
N LEU A 272 -2.95 -20.24 -2.56
CA LEU A 272 -3.27 -19.76 -1.21
C LEU A 272 -3.78 -18.31 -1.21
N ILE A 273 -3.07 -17.37 -1.83
CA ILE A 273 -3.54 -15.96 -1.88
C ILE A 273 -4.84 -15.79 -2.68
N ASN A 274 -5.03 -16.56 -3.75
CA ASN A 274 -6.28 -16.52 -4.52
C ASN A 274 -7.44 -17.05 -3.67
N ASP A 275 -7.22 -18.12 -2.90
CA ASP A 275 -8.19 -18.68 -1.97
C ASP A 275 -8.56 -17.66 -0.88
N GLU A 276 -7.61 -16.81 -0.41
CA GLU A 276 -7.91 -15.72 0.53
C GLU A 276 -8.99 -14.76 0.01
N ALA A 277 -9.00 -14.50 -1.29
CA ALA A 277 -9.94 -13.59 -1.95
C ALA A 277 -11.24 -14.31 -2.36
N ILE A 278 -11.14 -15.49 -2.99
CA ILE A 278 -12.30 -16.28 -3.44
C ILE A 278 -13.20 -16.64 -2.26
N HIS A 279 -12.61 -17.05 -1.13
CA HIS A 279 -13.34 -17.43 0.07
C HIS A 279 -13.57 -16.27 1.05
N ALA A 280 -13.38 -15.02 0.59
CA ALA A 280 -13.68 -13.86 1.43
C ALA A 280 -15.19 -13.71 1.68
N THR A 281 -16.06 -14.12 0.74
CA THR A 281 -17.53 -14.06 0.88
C THR A 281 -17.98 -14.75 2.17
N PRO A 282 -18.85 -14.13 3.00
CA PRO A 282 -19.64 -12.90 2.74
C PRO A 282 -18.93 -11.57 3.07
N ARG A 283 -17.64 -11.57 3.38
CA ARG A 283 -16.87 -10.33 3.66
C ARG A 283 -16.68 -9.49 2.39
N LYS A 284 -16.64 -8.17 2.57
CA LYS A 284 -15.99 -7.27 1.63
C LYS A 284 -14.46 -7.39 1.71
N THR A 285 -13.76 -7.07 0.62
CA THR A 285 -12.30 -6.91 0.64
C THR A 285 -11.90 -5.47 0.41
N GLY A 286 -10.91 -5.02 1.19
CA GLY A 286 -10.26 -3.73 1.03
C GLY A 286 -8.80 -3.92 0.66
N VAL A 287 -8.29 -3.09 -0.26
CA VAL A 287 -6.86 -3.10 -0.63
C VAL A 287 -6.21 -1.78 -0.26
N ILE A 288 -5.10 -1.84 0.47
CA ILE A 288 -4.24 -0.70 0.78
C ILE A 288 -2.87 -1.00 0.18
N ILE A 289 -2.45 -0.21 -0.81
CA ILE A 289 -1.24 -0.47 -1.60
C ILE A 289 -0.29 0.71 -1.50
N LEU A 290 0.88 0.48 -0.91
CA LEU A 290 1.96 1.45 -0.73
C LEU A 290 3.08 1.17 -1.74
N GLY A 291 3.14 1.97 -2.79
CA GLY A 291 4.03 1.74 -3.94
C GLY A 291 3.32 1.02 -5.10
N GLY A 292 4.08 0.22 -5.85
CA GLY A 292 3.63 -0.42 -7.08
C GLY A 292 4.23 -1.82 -7.25
N GLY A 293 4.51 -2.20 -8.50
CA GLY A 293 5.19 -3.44 -8.83
C GLY A 293 4.43 -4.70 -8.41
N LEU A 294 5.19 -5.74 -8.05
CA LEU A 294 4.66 -7.06 -7.75
C LEU A 294 3.59 -7.03 -6.62
N PRO A 295 3.81 -6.36 -5.47
CA PRO A 295 2.80 -6.30 -4.41
C PRO A 295 1.45 -5.73 -4.87
N LYS A 296 1.49 -4.65 -5.67
CA LYS A 296 0.28 -4.06 -6.25
C LYS A 296 -0.43 -5.08 -7.13
N HIS A 297 0.26 -5.58 -8.15
CA HIS A 297 -0.37 -6.43 -9.15
C HIS A 297 -0.91 -7.72 -8.53
N HIS A 298 -0.18 -8.36 -7.62
CA HIS A 298 -0.55 -9.65 -7.04
C HIS A 298 -1.80 -9.56 -6.16
N ILE A 299 -1.95 -8.51 -5.34
CA ILE A 299 -3.16 -8.27 -4.54
C ILE A 299 -4.37 -8.01 -5.44
N CYS A 300 -4.22 -7.13 -6.42
CA CYS A 300 -5.30 -6.79 -7.34
C CYS A 300 -5.73 -8.01 -8.18
N ASN A 301 -4.78 -8.83 -8.62
CA ASN A 301 -5.06 -10.04 -9.39
C ASN A 301 -5.78 -11.11 -8.57
N ALA A 302 -5.46 -11.28 -7.29
CA ALA A 302 -6.22 -12.17 -6.40
C ALA A 302 -7.68 -11.68 -6.25
N ASN A 303 -7.87 -10.37 -6.06
CA ASN A 303 -9.20 -9.77 -5.92
C ASN A 303 -10.03 -9.81 -7.21
N MET A 304 -9.40 -9.90 -8.38
CA MET A 304 -10.10 -10.14 -9.65
C MET A 304 -10.95 -11.42 -9.61
N LEU A 305 -10.48 -12.46 -8.92
CA LEU A 305 -11.14 -13.77 -8.85
C LEU A 305 -12.42 -13.76 -8.00
N ARG A 306 -12.68 -12.68 -7.25
CA ARG A 306 -13.96 -12.40 -6.57
C ARG A 306 -14.74 -11.25 -7.22
N ASN A 307 -14.43 -10.95 -8.48
CA ASN A 307 -15.01 -9.84 -9.26
C ASN A 307 -14.69 -8.44 -8.68
N GLY A 308 -13.49 -8.30 -8.10
CA GLY A 308 -12.90 -7.03 -7.70
C GLY A 308 -12.97 -6.74 -6.20
N ALA A 309 -12.05 -5.89 -5.74
CA ALA A 309 -12.07 -5.36 -4.38
C ALA A 309 -13.23 -4.35 -4.20
N ASP A 310 -13.78 -4.29 -2.98
CA ASP A 310 -14.89 -3.38 -2.63
C ASP A 310 -14.38 -1.98 -2.26
N TYR A 311 -13.16 -1.90 -1.71
CA TYR A 311 -12.49 -0.66 -1.35
C TYR A 311 -11.03 -0.69 -1.83
N ALA A 312 -10.49 0.46 -2.27
CA ALA A 312 -9.10 0.53 -2.71
C ALA A 312 -8.47 1.90 -2.41
N VAL A 313 -7.29 1.87 -1.79
CA VAL A 313 -6.44 3.05 -1.55
C VAL A 313 -5.02 2.75 -2.02
N TYR A 314 -4.54 3.54 -2.96
CA TYR A 314 -3.17 3.48 -3.46
C TYR A 314 -2.40 4.73 -3.00
N ILE A 315 -1.20 4.54 -2.47
CA ILE A 315 -0.26 5.62 -2.16
C ILE A 315 1.05 5.31 -2.88
N ASN A 316 1.32 6.01 -3.98
CA ASN A 316 2.55 5.80 -4.75
C ASN A 316 2.95 7.04 -5.55
N THR A 317 4.16 7.03 -6.09
CA THR A 317 4.72 8.15 -6.86
C THR A 317 4.74 7.90 -8.37
N ALA A 318 4.23 6.75 -8.82
CA ALA A 318 4.30 6.33 -10.21
C ALA A 318 3.22 7.01 -11.07
N GLN A 319 3.55 7.22 -12.35
CA GLN A 319 2.77 8.02 -13.28
C GLN A 319 2.28 7.17 -14.46
N GLU A 320 1.11 7.51 -15.01
CA GLU A 320 0.43 6.69 -16.01
C GLU A 320 1.05 6.75 -17.42
N PHE A 321 1.80 7.81 -17.74
CA PHE A 321 2.22 8.11 -19.12
C PHE A 321 3.14 7.05 -19.75
N ASP A 322 3.79 6.21 -18.95
CA ASP A 322 4.70 5.15 -19.41
C ASP A 322 4.01 3.80 -19.61
N GLY A 323 2.70 3.70 -19.34
CA GLY A 323 1.92 2.48 -19.47
C GLY A 323 2.27 1.39 -18.45
N SER A 324 2.93 1.74 -17.34
CA SER A 324 3.27 0.78 -16.29
C SER A 324 2.08 0.46 -15.39
N ASP A 325 1.94 -0.82 -14.98
CA ASP A 325 0.95 -1.19 -13.96
C ASP A 325 1.18 -0.40 -12.66
N SER A 326 2.43 -0.13 -12.28
CA SER A 326 2.74 0.68 -11.10
C SER A 326 2.12 2.08 -11.17
N GLY A 327 2.15 2.70 -12.34
CA GLY A 327 1.67 4.06 -12.60
C GLY A 327 0.18 4.17 -12.89
N ALA A 328 -0.47 3.06 -13.27
CA ALA A 328 -1.88 3.00 -13.63
C ALA A 328 -2.81 3.67 -12.58
N HIS A 329 -3.82 4.39 -13.08
CA HIS A 329 -4.90 4.92 -12.28
C HIS A 329 -5.78 3.75 -11.76
N PRO A 330 -6.40 3.83 -10.57
CA PRO A 330 -7.28 2.75 -10.09
C PRO A 330 -8.43 2.40 -11.04
N ASP A 331 -8.88 3.36 -11.84
CA ASP A 331 -9.90 3.15 -12.89
C ASP A 331 -9.45 2.13 -13.96
N GLU A 332 -8.15 2.06 -14.27
CA GLU A 332 -7.64 0.99 -15.13
C GLU A 332 -7.90 -0.38 -14.50
N ALA A 333 -7.68 -0.54 -13.19
CA ALA A 333 -7.95 -1.80 -12.49
C ALA A 333 -9.45 -2.14 -12.44
N VAL A 334 -10.35 -1.15 -12.53
CA VAL A 334 -11.79 -1.38 -12.70
C VAL A 334 -12.08 -2.05 -14.05
N SER A 335 -11.42 -1.64 -15.13
CA SER A 335 -11.60 -2.24 -16.46
C SER A 335 -11.26 -3.75 -16.51
N TRP A 336 -10.34 -4.19 -15.64
CA TRP A 336 -9.95 -5.60 -15.50
C TRP A 336 -10.84 -6.40 -14.53
N GLY A 337 -11.76 -5.75 -13.83
CA GLY A 337 -12.50 -6.37 -12.72
C GLY A 337 -11.65 -6.65 -11.49
N LYS A 338 -10.46 -6.03 -11.37
CA LYS A 338 -9.60 -6.11 -10.16
C LYS A 338 -10.14 -5.23 -9.01
N ILE A 339 -10.87 -4.17 -9.37
CA ILE A 339 -11.66 -3.33 -8.47
C ILE A 339 -13.11 -3.34 -8.97
N LYS A 340 -14.10 -3.34 -8.08
CA LYS A 340 -15.52 -3.27 -8.47
C LYS A 340 -15.85 -1.91 -9.08
N GLY A 341 -16.70 -1.91 -10.11
CA GLY A 341 -17.20 -0.66 -10.71
C GLY A 341 -18.05 0.22 -9.77
N SER A 342 -18.54 -0.34 -8.66
CA SER A 342 -19.24 0.41 -7.60
C SER A 342 -18.32 0.94 -6.50
N ALA A 343 -17.02 0.60 -6.52
CA ALA A 343 -16.07 1.10 -5.54
C ALA A 343 -15.76 2.59 -5.78
N GLN A 344 -15.29 3.27 -4.74
CA GLN A 344 -14.74 4.63 -4.83
C GLN A 344 -13.22 4.55 -4.59
N PRO A 345 -12.43 4.11 -5.58
CA PRO A 345 -11.00 3.89 -5.37
C PRO A 345 -10.24 5.22 -5.35
N VAL A 346 -9.27 5.35 -4.45
CA VAL A 346 -8.50 6.59 -4.25
C VAL A 346 -7.02 6.34 -4.53
N LYS A 347 -6.37 7.26 -5.24
CA LYS A 347 -4.91 7.26 -5.43
C LYS A 347 -4.30 8.57 -4.94
N VAL A 348 -3.41 8.46 -3.96
CA VAL A 348 -2.60 9.57 -3.43
C VAL A 348 -1.23 9.53 -4.10
N HIS A 349 -0.93 10.53 -4.92
CA HIS A 349 0.39 10.74 -5.53
C HIS A 349 1.35 11.37 -4.52
N CYS A 350 1.92 10.54 -3.64
CA CYS A 350 2.80 10.97 -2.56
C CYS A 350 3.81 9.87 -2.19
N ASP A 351 4.94 10.27 -1.59
CA ASP A 351 5.82 9.32 -0.91
C ASP A 351 5.11 8.76 0.32
N ALA A 352 5.00 7.43 0.41
CA ALA A 352 4.30 6.77 1.51
C ALA A 352 4.96 7.02 2.87
N THR A 353 6.24 7.40 2.92
CA THR A 353 6.90 7.81 4.17
C THR A 353 6.28 9.08 4.78
N VAL A 354 5.58 9.88 3.98
CA VAL A 354 4.85 11.08 4.40
C VAL A 354 3.38 10.77 4.62
N ALA A 355 2.70 10.20 3.62
CA ALA A 355 1.25 10.05 3.64
C ALA A 355 0.77 8.92 4.57
N PHE A 356 1.48 7.79 4.64
CA PHE A 356 0.98 6.61 5.35
C PHE A 356 0.91 6.76 6.88
N PRO A 357 1.90 7.39 7.57
CA PRO A 357 1.77 7.66 9.00
C PRO A 357 0.57 8.55 9.34
N LEU A 358 0.28 9.55 8.49
CA LEU A 358 -0.87 10.44 8.65
C LEU A 358 -2.19 9.70 8.44
N LEU A 359 -2.27 8.85 7.41
CA LEU A 359 -3.40 7.96 7.17
C LEU A 359 -3.66 7.08 8.41
N VAL A 360 -2.63 6.40 8.92
CA VAL A 360 -2.74 5.51 10.09
C VAL A 360 -3.14 6.28 11.34
N ALA A 361 -2.61 7.49 11.54
CA ALA A 361 -2.99 8.36 12.66
C ALA A 361 -4.49 8.73 12.63
N ALA A 362 -5.05 8.99 11.45
CA ALA A 362 -6.45 9.36 11.28
C ALA A 362 -7.42 8.16 11.21
N THR A 363 -6.91 6.93 11.10
CA THR A 363 -7.72 5.72 10.88
C THR A 363 -7.44 4.67 11.96
N PHE A 364 -6.57 3.70 11.69
CA PHE A 364 -6.24 2.58 12.55
C PHE A 364 -5.85 2.97 13.98
N ALA A 365 -4.96 3.94 14.14
CA ALA A 365 -4.50 4.38 15.46
C ALA A 365 -5.61 5.09 16.24
N ARG A 366 -6.42 5.91 15.55
CA ARG A 366 -7.58 6.59 16.14
C ARG A 366 -8.57 5.57 16.70
N THR A 367 -8.94 4.56 15.90
CA THR A 367 -9.83 3.47 16.33
C THR A 367 -9.25 2.67 17.48
N PHE A 368 -7.94 2.39 17.46
CA PHE A 368 -7.27 1.62 18.52
C PHE A 368 -7.23 2.35 19.87
N HIS A 369 -6.98 3.67 19.86
CA HIS A 369 -6.90 4.47 21.08
C HIS A 369 -8.28 4.97 21.58
N GLY A 370 -9.36 4.74 20.82
CA GLY A 370 -10.72 5.15 21.21
C GLY A 370 -10.92 6.67 21.24
N VAL A 371 -10.15 7.41 20.45
CA VAL A 371 -10.29 8.86 20.33
C VAL A 371 -11.35 9.14 19.26
N ASN A 372 -12.57 9.45 19.69
CA ASN A 372 -13.64 9.92 18.80
C ASN A 372 -13.38 11.33 18.29
#